data_AF-A0A7C4SWJ9-F1
#
_entry.id   AF-A0A7C4SWJ9-F1
#
_cell.length_a   1.000
_cell.length_b   1.000
_cell.length_c   1.000
_cell.angle_alpha   90.00
_cell.angle_beta   90.00
_cell.angle_gamma   90.00
#
_symmetry.space_group_name_H-M   'P 1'
#
loop_
_entity.id
_entity.type
_entity.pdbx_description
1 polymer ?
#
loop_
_entity_poly.entity_id
_entity_poly.type
_entity_poly.pdbx_seq_one_letter_code
_entity_poly.pdbx_strand_id
1 'polypeptide(L)'
;ASKWEYEILFNQDKQRRPILRKERVICNGALLLDRPNGEDREDEARLSQTYLEQVNVNRPFRDLTTFFSSIRYLHIVPQLVREPDRSVGRSDDPFGGDFLEQIAKIPEKTRNARMRRIKDALQVAVPQFQEIELDRDTRGTPHLRGKFQHWRPQGAWQTEEQLSDGTLRLMGLLWAAMEGGGPLLLEEPELSLHPEIIRMLPQMFARIQRRTARQIFISTHSPDLLRDDGIDLDEVLLLIPEKEGTRVSAATAHEDIQQLLQGGLSLADVVIPKTRPEKAQQLMLFGDI
;
A
#
# COMPACT_ATOMS: atom_id res chain seq x y z
N ALA A 1 3.99 -23.52 -12.56
CA ALA A 1 2.85 -22.68 -12.14
C ALA A 1 2.02 -22.36 -13.37
N SER A 2 0.69 -22.33 -13.26
CA SER A 2 -0.18 -21.90 -14.37
C SER A 2 0.05 -20.41 -14.65
N LYS A 3 0.19 -20.05 -15.92
CA LYS A 3 0.28 -18.64 -16.35
C LYS A 3 -1.14 -18.14 -16.64
N TRP A 4 -1.57 -17.13 -15.90
CA TRP A 4 -2.86 -16.48 -16.07
C TRP A 4 -2.69 -15.11 -16.73
N GLU A 5 -3.61 -14.77 -17.62
CA GLU A 5 -3.73 -13.42 -18.19
C GLU A 5 -5.18 -12.99 -18.01
N TYR A 6 -5.38 -11.87 -17.32
CA TYR A 6 -6.70 -11.27 -17.08
C TYR A 6 -6.71 -9.85 -17.65
N GLU A 7 -7.69 -9.57 -18.48
CA GLU A 7 -7.89 -8.25 -19.10
C GLU A 7 -9.29 -7.76 -18.80
N ILE A 8 -9.39 -6.50 -18.35
CA ILE A 8 -10.65 -5.83 -18.10
C ILE A 8 -10.61 -4.44 -18.75
N LEU A 9 -11.67 -4.10 -19.46
CA LEU A 9 -11.92 -2.76 -19.97
C LEU A 9 -13.31 -2.36 -19.52
N PHE A 10 -13.44 -1.19 -18.91
CA PHE A 10 -14.73 -0.65 -18.49
C PHE A 10 -14.81 0.83 -18.83
N ASN A 11 -16.04 1.32 -18.94
CA ASN A 11 -16.36 2.74 -19.03
C ASN A 11 -17.46 3.04 -18.00
N GLN A 12 -18.03 4.23 -18.02
CA GLN A 12 -19.17 4.59 -17.20
C GLN A 12 -20.40 4.89 -18.06
N ASP A 13 -21.58 4.62 -17.49
CA ASP A 13 -22.85 5.04 -18.08
C ASP A 13 -23.17 6.51 -17.77
N LYS A 14 -24.33 6.99 -18.25
CA LYS A 14 -24.80 8.37 -17.99
C LYS A 14 -25.00 8.68 -16.49
N GLN A 15 -25.11 7.66 -15.65
CA GLN A 15 -25.30 7.74 -14.20
C GLN A 15 -23.99 7.46 -13.46
N ARG A 16 -22.84 7.43 -14.17
CA ARG A 16 -21.50 7.14 -13.65
C ARG A 16 -21.33 5.73 -13.07
N ARG A 17 -22.21 4.80 -13.43
CA ARG A 17 -22.06 3.38 -13.05
C ARG A 17 -21.07 2.71 -13.99
N PRO A 18 -20.13 1.89 -13.47
CA PRO A 18 -19.19 1.17 -14.32
C PRO A 18 -19.93 0.18 -15.24
N ILE A 19 -19.54 0.12 -16.51
CA ILE A 19 -20.01 -0.82 -17.53
C ILE A 19 -18.80 -1.47 -18.19
N LEU A 20 -18.76 -2.79 -18.19
CA LEU A 20 -17.76 -3.58 -18.89
C LEU A 20 -17.86 -3.42 -20.41
N ARG A 21 -16.71 -3.15 -21.01
CA ARG A 21 -16.48 -3.17 -22.47
C ARG A 21 -15.67 -4.38 -22.91
N LYS A 22 -14.88 -4.95 -22.00
CA LYS A 22 -14.13 -6.18 -22.22
C LYS A 22 -13.86 -6.88 -20.90
N GLU A 23 -13.98 -8.19 -20.89
CA GLU A 23 -13.46 -9.04 -19.81
C GLU A 23 -12.94 -10.33 -20.44
N ARG A 24 -11.65 -10.59 -20.28
CA ARG A 24 -10.98 -11.73 -20.91
C ARG A 24 -10.14 -12.48 -19.88
N VAL A 25 -10.24 -13.81 -19.89
CA VAL A 25 -9.44 -14.70 -19.04
C VAL A 25 -8.75 -15.73 -19.93
N ILE A 26 -7.44 -15.83 -19.80
CA ILE A 26 -6.61 -16.83 -20.50
C ILE A 26 -5.80 -17.59 -19.45
N CYS A 27 -5.75 -18.91 -19.57
CA CYS A 27 -4.91 -19.77 -18.74
C CYS A 27 -4.02 -20.64 -19.63
N ASN A 28 -2.69 -20.52 -19.47
CA ASN A 28 -1.70 -21.24 -20.28
C ASN A 28 -1.95 -21.11 -21.79
N GLY A 29 -2.36 -19.93 -22.25
CA GLY A 29 -2.71 -19.65 -23.65
C GLY A 29 -4.12 -20.08 -24.09
N ALA A 30 -4.87 -20.82 -23.26
CA ALA A 30 -6.24 -21.20 -23.54
C ALA A 30 -7.22 -20.12 -23.08
N LEU A 31 -8.07 -19.64 -23.99
CA LEU A 31 -9.12 -18.67 -23.71
C LEU A 31 -10.24 -19.33 -22.90
N LEU A 32 -10.45 -18.86 -21.66
CA LEU A 32 -11.50 -19.37 -20.76
C LEU A 32 -12.72 -18.46 -20.71
N LEU A 33 -12.51 -17.15 -20.88
CA LEU A 33 -13.56 -16.15 -20.90
C LEU A 33 -13.24 -15.07 -21.93
N ASP A 34 -14.25 -14.66 -22.69
CA ASP A 34 -14.21 -13.48 -23.55
C ASP A 34 -15.60 -12.84 -23.57
N ARG A 35 -15.68 -11.60 -23.09
CA ARG A 35 -16.93 -10.82 -22.96
C ARG A 35 -16.75 -9.45 -23.59
N PRO A 36 -17.81 -8.87 -24.18
CA PRO A 36 -19.21 -9.32 -24.16
C PRO A 36 -19.50 -10.54 -25.06
N ASN A 37 -20.22 -11.53 -24.53
CA ASN A 37 -20.71 -12.70 -25.29
C ASN A 37 -22.15 -12.49 -25.80
N GLY A 38 -22.77 -13.52 -26.41
CA GLY A 38 -24.14 -13.42 -26.94
C GLY A 38 -25.18 -13.08 -25.87
N GLU A 39 -25.08 -13.75 -24.72
CA GLU A 39 -25.93 -13.51 -23.56
C GLU A 39 -25.79 -12.08 -23.00
N ASP A 40 -24.58 -11.52 -22.98
CA ASP A 40 -24.35 -10.12 -22.58
C ASP A 40 -24.94 -9.10 -23.56
N ARG A 41 -25.18 -9.48 -24.83
CA ARG A 41 -25.86 -8.64 -25.84
C ARG A 41 -27.38 -8.72 -25.74
N GLU A 42 -27.90 -9.86 -25.27
CA GLU A 42 -29.32 -10.03 -24.99
C GLU A 42 -29.74 -9.35 -23.68
N ASP A 43 -28.83 -9.32 -22.70
CA ASP A 43 -29.01 -8.66 -21.42
C ASP A 43 -27.78 -7.82 -21.04
N GLU A 44 -27.79 -6.54 -21.45
CA GLU A 44 -26.70 -5.59 -21.15
C GLU A 44 -26.50 -5.37 -19.64
N ALA A 45 -27.50 -5.63 -18.78
CA ALA A 45 -27.36 -5.47 -17.34
C ALA A 45 -26.26 -6.37 -16.77
N ARG A 46 -25.95 -7.48 -17.43
CA ARG A 46 -24.83 -8.39 -17.08
C ARG A 46 -23.46 -7.74 -17.16
N LEU A 47 -23.32 -6.67 -17.96
CA LEU A 47 -22.06 -5.92 -18.11
C LEU A 47 -21.82 -4.93 -16.95
N SER A 48 -22.74 -4.85 -15.97
CA SER A 48 -22.54 -4.06 -14.75
C SER A 48 -21.56 -4.70 -13.76
N GLN A 49 -21.24 -5.98 -13.92
CA GLN A 49 -20.34 -6.72 -13.02
C GLN A 49 -19.47 -7.74 -13.79
N THR A 50 -18.30 -8.02 -13.24
CA THR A 50 -17.37 -9.02 -13.78
C THR A 50 -17.88 -10.44 -13.54
N TYR A 51 -17.42 -11.40 -14.34
CA TYR A 51 -17.62 -12.80 -13.99
C TYR A 51 -16.69 -13.24 -12.87
N LEU A 52 -15.60 -12.52 -12.58
CA LEU A 52 -14.79 -12.71 -11.37
C LEU A 52 -15.62 -12.60 -10.08
N GLU A 53 -16.56 -11.65 -10.01
CA GLU A 53 -17.43 -11.42 -8.86
C GLU A 53 -18.53 -12.48 -8.72
N GLN A 54 -18.88 -13.17 -9.81
CA GLN A 54 -19.94 -14.17 -9.82
C GLN A 54 -19.42 -15.56 -9.41
N VAL A 55 -19.66 -15.94 -8.16
CA VAL A 55 -19.17 -17.21 -7.57
C VAL A 55 -19.52 -18.44 -8.40
N ASN A 56 -20.71 -18.48 -9.01
CA ASN A 56 -21.12 -19.63 -9.83
C ASN A 56 -20.37 -19.70 -11.16
N VAL A 57 -19.94 -18.56 -11.69
CA VAL A 57 -19.32 -18.44 -13.02
C VAL A 57 -17.80 -18.51 -12.94
N ASN A 58 -17.18 -17.96 -11.90
CA ASN A 58 -15.72 -17.90 -11.76
C ASN A 58 -15.04 -19.26 -11.51
N ARG A 59 -15.78 -20.37 -11.42
CA ARG A 59 -15.23 -21.70 -11.10
C ARG A 59 -14.01 -22.10 -11.95
N PRO A 60 -13.96 -21.88 -13.28
CA PRO A 60 -12.81 -22.25 -14.11
C PRO A 60 -11.56 -21.39 -13.88
N PHE A 61 -11.71 -20.23 -13.25
CA PHE A 61 -10.64 -19.24 -13.05
C PHE A 61 -10.62 -18.66 -11.64
N ARG A 62 -11.08 -19.46 -10.66
CA ARG A 62 -11.21 -19.03 -9.26
C ARG A 62 -9.89 -18.63 -8.62
N ASP A 63 -8.79 -19.20 -9.11
CA ASP A 63 -7.44 -18.85 -8.70
C ASP A 63 -7.15 -17.35 -8.88
N LEU A 64 -7.70 -16.71 -9.92
CA LEU A 64 -7.60 -15.26 -10.12
C LEU A 64 -8.34 -14.49 -9.03
N THR A 65 -9.58 -14.89 -8.73
CA THR A 65 -10.36 -14.28 -7.65
C THR A 65 -9.61 -14.43 -6.31
N THR A 66 -9.11 -15.63 -6.00
CA THR A 66 -8.31 -15.88 -4.80
C THR A 66 -7.04 -15.03 -4.76
N PHE A 67 -6.35 -14.88 -5.89
CA PHE A 67 -5.17 -14.02 -6.01
C PHE A 67 -5.51 -12.55 -5.74
N PHE A 68 -6.52 -11.99 -6.41
CA PHE A 68 -6.93 -10.60 -6.20
C PHE A 68 -7.42 -10.34 -4.77
N SER A 69 -8.16 -11.27 -4.17
CA SER A 69 -8.55 -11.19 -2.75
C SER A 69 -7.38 -11.28 -1.78
N SER A 70 -6.19 -11.71 -2.23
CA SER A 70 -4.97 -11.76 -1.42
C SER A 70 -4.14 -10.48 -1.49
N ILE A 71 -4.45 -9.56 -2.42
CA ILE A 71 -3.83 -8.23 -2.48
C ILE A 71 -4.20 -7.45 -1.23
N ARG A 72 -3.23 -6.72 -0.68
CA ARG A 72 -3.44 -5.84 0.46
C ARG A 72 -3.02 -4.43 0.09
N TYR A 73 -3.90 -3.46 0.30
CA TYR A 73 -3.62 -2.04 0.17
C TYR A 73 -3.56 -1.43 1.57
N LEU A 74 -2.52 -0.64 1.84
CA LEU A 74 -2.30 -0.01 3.13
C LEU A 74 -1.96 1.47 2.95
N HIS A 75 -2.76 2.31 3.61
CA HIS A 75 -2.49 3.73 3.81
C HIS A 75 -2.94 4.11 5.22
N ILE A 76 -2.15 3.78 6.24
CA ILE A 76 -2.52 4.06 7.63
C ILE A 76 -2.70 5.57 7.83
N VAL A 77 -3.92 5.96 8.21
CA VAL A 77 -4.27 7.32 8.63
C VAL A 77 -4.32 7.33 10.16
N PRO A 78 -3.33 7.93 10.85
CA PRO A 78 -3.26 7.94 12.32
C PRO A 78 -4.56 8.35 13.00
N GLN A 79 -5.27 9.33 12.43
CA GLN A 79 -6.53 9.85 12.95
C GLN A 79 -7.62 8.77 13.01
N LEU A 80 -7.66 7.84 12.06
CA LEU A 80 -8.61 6.72 12.07
C LEU A 80 -8.20 5.64 13.06
N VAL A 81 -6.89 5.38 13.20
CA VAL A 81 -6.38 4.43 14.19
C VAL A 81 -6.70 4.87 15.62
N ARG A 82 -6.71 6.18 15.88
CA ARG A 82 -7.05 6.79 17.18
C ARG A 82 -8.53 6.72 17.55
N GLU A 83 -9.40 6.33 16.61
CA GLU A 83 -10.84 6.27 16.84
C GLU A 83 -11.33 4.81 16.75
N PRO A 84 -10.93 3.93 17.70
CA PRO A 84 -11.24 2.50 17.63
C PRO A 84 -12.75 2.22 17.61
N ASP A 85 -13.58 3.09 18.19
CA ASP A 85 -15.04 2.98 18.16
C ASP A 85 -15.62 3.11 16.74
N ARG A 86 -14.88 3.68 15.77
CA ARG A 86 -15.29 3.73 14.34
C ARG A 86 -15.04 2.44 13.56
N SER A 87 -14.30 1.50 14.15
CA SER A 87 -13.98 0.20 13.52
C SER A 87 -15.17 -0.75 13.46
N VAL A 88 -16.22 -0.51 14.26
CA VAL A 88 -17.38 -1.41 14.38
C VAL A 88 -18.06 -1.59 13.02
N GLY A 89 -17.98 -2.81 12.49
CA GLY A 89 -18.59 -3.19 11.21
C GLY A 89 -17.74 -2.90 9.96
N ARG A 90 -16.53 -2.37 10.11
CA ARG A 90 -15.55 -2.27 9.02
C ARG A 90 -14.58 -3.45 9.07
N SER A 91 -14.32 -4.04 7.93
CA SER A 91 -13.31 -5.10 7.76
C SER A 91 -12.44 -4.77 6.57
N ASP A 92 -11.14 -4.98 6.73
CA ASP A 92 -10.13 -4.70 5.71
C ASP A 92 -10.15 -3.22 5.29
N ASP A 93 -10.27 -2.29 6.27
CA ASP A 93 -10.24 -0.85 6.01
C ASP A 93 -8.81 -0.46 5.61
N PRO A 94 -8.56 -0.04 4.36
CA PRO A 94 -7.19 0.23 3.92
C PRO A 94 -6.56 1.43 4.63
N PHE A 95 -7.38 2.28 5.24
CA PHE A 95 -6.94 3.47 5.94
C PHE A 95 -6.60 3.22 7.43
N GLY A 96 -6.74 1.96 7.88
CA GLY A 96 -6.37 1.54 9.24
C GLY A 96 -7.46 1.71 10.29
N GLY A 97 -8.71 1.98 9.89
CA GLY A 97 -9.84 2.11 10.82
C GLY A 97 -10.09 0.86 11.66
N ASP A 98 -9.80 -0.33 11.14
CA ASP A 98 -9.91 -1.61 11.86
C ASP A 98 -8.54 -2.19 12.29
N PHE A 99 -7.47 -1.40 12.21
CA PHE A 99 -6.09 -1.86 12.44
C PHE A 99 -5.89 -2.51 13.83
N LEU A 100 -6.41 -1.90 14.89
CA LEU A 100 -6.29 -2.44 16.25
C LEU A 100 -7.07 -3.76 16.40
N GLU A 101 -8.23 -3.86 15.77
CA GLU A 101 -9.02 -5.10 15.70
C GLU A 101 -8.31 -6.19 14.90
N GLN A 102 -7.67 -5.84 13.79
CA GLN A 102 -6.86 -6.79 13.01
C GLN A 102 -5.73 -7.38 13.86
N ILE A 103 -4.99 -6.54 14.61
CA ILE A 103 -3.97 -7.01 15.55
C ILE A 103 -4.59 -7.92 16.63
N ALA A 104 -5.75 -7.51 17.16
CA ALA A 104 -6.42 -8.21 18.25
C ALA A 104 -6.94 -9.60 17.86
N LYS A 105 -7.32 -9.81 16.59
CA LYS A 105 -7.82 -11.08 16.03
C LYS A 105 -6.71 -12.11 15.77
N ILE A 106 -5.46 -11.69 15.69
CA ILE A 106 -4.33 -12.62 15.47
C ILE A 106 -4.14 -13.52 16.70
N PRO A 107 -3.90 -14.84 16.51
CA PRO A 107 -3.58 -15.74 17.61
C PRO A 107 -2.44 -15.21 18.49
N GLU A 108 -2.63 -15.26 19.80
CA GLU A 108 -1.76 -14.60 20.79
C GLU A 108 -0.27 -14.88 20.58
N LYS A 109 0.11 -16.15 20.35
CA LYS A 109 1.52 -16.52 20.10
C LYS A 109 2.11 -15.80 18.89
N THR A 110 1.35 -15.74 17.79
CA THR A 110 1.76 -15.06 16.56
C THR A 110 1.78 -13.55 16.76
N ARG A 111 0.75 -13.00 17.39
CA ARG A 111 0.64 -11.57 17.72
C ARG A 111 1.85 -11.13 18.55
N ASN A 112 2.15 -11.81 19.64
CA ASN A 112 3.25 -11.47 20.54
C ASN A 112 4.62 -11.60 19.84
N ALA A 113 4.80 -12.60 18.97
CA ALA A 113 6.03 -12.70 18.17
C ALA A 113 6.19 -11.55 17.17
N ARG A 114 5.08 -11.08 16.56
CA ARG A 114 5.10 -9.91 15.68
C ARG A 114 5.38 -8.62 16.46
N MET A 115 4.67 -8.42 17.57
CA MET A 115 4.85 -7.25 18.43
C MET A 115 6.28 -7.10 18.94
N ARG A 116 6.98 -8.21 19.28
CA ARG A 116 8.41 -8.14 19.65
C ARG A 116 9.29 -7.63 18.53
N ARG A 117 9.12 -8.14 17.30
CA ARG A 117 9.91 -7.65 16.14
C ARG A 117 9.61 -6.20 15.81
N ILE A 118 8.35 -5.78 15.93
CA ILE A 118 7.94 -4.39 15.77
C ILE A 118 8.58 -3.52 16.85
N LYS A 119 8.57 -3.96 18.11
CA LYS A 119 9.25 -3.27 19.21
C LYS A 119 10.71 -3.04 18.87
N ASP A 120 11.44 -4.10 18.52
CA ASP A 120 12.87 -4.03 18.23
C ASP A 120 13.15 -3.03 17.08
N ALA A 121 12.33 -3.02 16.04
CA ALA A 121 12.44 -2.06 14.94
C ALA A 121 12.08 -0.62 15.37
N LEU A 122 11.02 -0.44 16.15
CA LEU A 122 10.61 0.87 16.66
C LEU A 122 11.65 1.48 17.61
N GLN A 123 12.37 0.67 18.39
CA GLN A 123 13.44 1.16 19.25
C GLN A 123 14.62 1.76 18.47
N VAL A 124 14.88 1.26 17.26
CA VAL A 124 15.88 1.83 16.36
C VAL A 124 15.41 3.18 15.81
N ALA A 125 14.15 3.25 15.38
CA ALA A 125 13.55 4.45 14.79
C ALA A 125 13.23 5.55 15.82
N VAL A 126 12.87 5.17 17.04
CA VAL A 126 12.43 6.04 18.13
C VAL A 126 13.19 5.61 19.40
N PRO A 127 14.41 6.14 19.64
CA PRO A 127 15.28 5.67 20.73
C PRO A 127 14.68 5.75 22.14
N GLN A 128 13.68 6.61 22.34
CA GLN A 128 12.97 6.76 23.62
C GLN A 128 11.91 5.66 23.82
N PHE A 129 11.61 4.85 22.81
CA PHE A 129 10.63 3.78 22.89
C PHE A 129 11.16 2.59 23.68
N GLN A 130 10.35 2.02 24.57
CA GLN A 130 10.75 0.94 25.46
C GLN A 130 9.94 -0.34 25.23
N GLU A 131 8.62 -0.22 25.25
CA GLU A 131 7.72 -1.38 25.16
C GLU A 131 6.47 -1.04 24.36
N ILE A 132 5.82 -2.08 23.83
CA ILE A 132 4.56 -2.00 23.12
C ILE A 132 3.66 -3.16 23.51
N GLU A 133 2.38 -2.88 23.68
CA GLU A 133 1.40 -3.92 23.98
C GLU A 133 0.03 -3.58 23.41
N LEU A 134 -0.79 -4.63 23.31
CA LEU A 134 -2.20 -4.51 23.02
C LEU A 134 -2.97 -4.75 24.34
N ASP A 135 -3.63 -3.72 24.82
CA ASP A 135 -4.50 -3.72 25.99
C ASP A 135 -5.97 -3.77 25.55
N ARG A 136 -6.89 -4.13 26.45
CA ARG A 136 -8.32 -3.97 26.21
C ARG A 136 -8.93 -3.13 27.32
N ASP A 137 -9.80 -2.18 26.96
CA ASP A 137 -10.53 -1.39 27.95
C ASP A 137 -11.62 -2.24 28.65
N THR A 138 -12.36 -1.61 29.56
CA THR A 138 -13.46 -2.25 30.29
C THR A 138 -14.62 -2.70 29.39
N ARG A 139 -14.73 -2.14 28.19
CA ARG A 139 -15.71 -2.51 27.15
C ARG A 139 -15.19 -3.60 26.22
N GLY A 140 -13.92 -3.98 26.36
CA GLY A 140 -13.24 -4.96 25.52
C GLY A 140 -12.62 -4.36 24.25
N THR A 141 -12.68 -3.04 24.05
CA THR A 141 -12.09 -2.36 22.89
C THR A 141 -10.57 -2.48 22.93
N PRO A 142 -9.90 -2.94 21.85
CA PRO A 142 -8.45 -3.05 21.82
C PRO A 142 -7.80 -1.67 21.72
N HIS A 143 -6.81 -1.43 22.56
CA HIS A 143 -5.96 -0.25 22.57
C HIS A 143 -4.51 -0.66 22.40
N LEU A 144 -3.74 0.14 21.69
CA LEU A 144 -2.31 -0.07 21.58
C LEU A 144 -1.59 0.90 22.51
N ARG A 145 -0.77 0.36 23.41
CA ARG A 145 0.03 1.19 24.31
C ARG A 145 1.51 1.10 23.99
N GLY A 146 2.16 2.26 23.92
CA GLY A 146 3.61 2.40 23.87
C GLY A 146 4.16 2.94 25.18
N LYS A 147 5.23 2.34 25.70
CA LYS A 147 5.99 2.86 26.85
C LYS A 147 7.18 3.65 26.35
N PHE A 148 7.33 4.88 26.84
CA PHE A 148 8.47 5.74 26.52
C PHE A 148 9.33 6.01 27.75
N GLN A 149 10.62 6.22 27.50
CA GLN A 149 11.56 6.68 28.50
C GLN A 149 11.12 8.07 28.98
N HIS A 150 10.77 8.15 30.25
CA HIS A 150 10.41 9.40 30.91
C HIS A 150 11.37 9.62 32.08
N TRP A 151 11.59 10.88 32.44
CA TRP A 151 12.44 11.23 33.59
C TRP A 151 11.84 10.73 34.92
N ARG A 152 10.55 10.37 34.96
CA ARG A 152 9.90 9.71 36.11
C ARG A 152 9.98 8.18 36.01
N PRO A 153 10.21 7.48 37.13
CA PRO A 153 10.59 6.06 37.15
C PRO A 153 9.59 5.06 36.57
N GLN A 154 8.33 5.43 36.35
CA GLN A 154 7.33 4.50 35.79
C GLN A 154 7.23 4.52 34.26
N GLY A 155 7.81 5.51 33.56
CA GLY A 155 7.55 5.72 32.13
C GLY A 155 6.08 6.07 31.87
N ALA A 156 5.81 7.00 30.97
CA ALA A 156 4.43 7.28 30.58
C ALA A 156 4.01 6.24 29.55
N TRP A 157 3.10 5.32 29.91
CA TRP A 157 2.35 4.56 28.93
C TRP A 157 1.46 5.52 28.17
N GLN A 158 1.54 5.45 26.85
CA GLN A 158 0.78 6.27 25.92
C GLN A 158 -0.08 5.36 25.06
N THR A 159 -1.38 5.64 24.98
CA THR A 159 -2.28 4.96 24.05
C THR A 159 -2.06 5.47 22.63
N GLU A 160 -2.66 4.81 21.63
CA GLU A 160 -2.63 5.23 20.24
C GLU A 160 -3.05 6.69 20.03
N GLU A 161 -3.94 7.22 20.87
CA GLU A 161 -4.37 8.63 20.88
C GLU A 161 -3.20 9.60 21.07
N GLN A 162 -2.19 9.18 21.84
CA GLN A 162 -1.04 9.99 22.25
C GLN A 162 0.23 9.71 21.42
N LEU A 163 0.28 8.58 20.72
CA LEU A 163 1.41 8.23 19.85
C LEU A 163 1.51 9.21 18.68
N SER A 164 2.75 9.53 18.28
CA SER A 164 2.99 10.37 17.10
C SER A 164 2.47 9.70 15.82
N ASP A 165 2.08 10.51 14.84
CA ASP A 165 1.63 10.05 13.53
C ASP A 165 2.67 9.11 12.86
N GLY A 166 3.95 9.46 12.93
CA GLY A 166 5.04 8.65 12.40
C GLY A 166 5.19 7.31 13.11
N THR A 167 4.99 7.25 14.43
CA THR A 167 5.03 5.97 15.18
C THR A 167 3.90 5.04 14.77
N LEU A 168 2.68 5.56 14.64
CA LEU A 168 1.51 4.77 14.21
C LEU A 168 1.67 4.26 12.78
N ARG A 169 2.11 5.13 11.86
CA ARG A 169 2.38 4.77 10.46
C ARG A 169 3.49 3.72 10.35
N LEU A 170 4.63 3.93 11.01
CA LEU A 170 5.74 2.97 10.98
C LEU A 170 5.33 1.61 11.53
N MET A 171 4.60 1.59 12.64
CA MET A 171 4.10 0.34 13.19
C MET A 171 3.13 -0.36 12.22
N GLY A 172 2.17 0.36 11.64
CA GLY A 172 1.23 -0.23 10.69
C GLY A 172 1.93 -0.77 9.45
N LEU A 173 2.95 -0.05 8.96
CA LEU A 173 3.82 -0.52 7.88
C LEU A 173 4.54 -1.81 8.25
N LEU A 174 5.22 -1.84 9.41
CA LEU A 174 5.97 -3.02 9.88
C LEU A 174 5.02 -4.21 10.08
N TRP A 175 3.83 -3.97 10.64
CA TRP A 175 2.81 -4.98 10.81
C TRP A 175 2.38 -5.59 9.47
N ALA A 176 1.95 -4.75 8.53
CA ALA A 176 1.52 -5.18 7.20
C ALA A 176 2.61 -5.92 6.43
N ALA A 177 3.87 -5.47 6.54
CA ALA A 177 5.01 -6.11 5.87
C ALA A 177 5.32 -7.51 6.44
N MET A 178 4.89 -7.79 7.67
CA MET A 178 4.99 -9.11 8.31
C MET A 178 3.77 -10.02 8.08
N GLU A 179 2.74 -9.50 7.43
CA GLU A 179 1.62 -10.32 6.97
C GLU A 179 2.05 -11.17 5.77
N GLY A 180 1.52 -12.40 5.72
CA GLY A 180 1.64 -13.25 4.55
C GLY A 180 0.52 -12.95 3.55
N GLY A 181 0.64 -13.47 2.34
CA GLY A 181 -0.40 -13.36 1.32
C GLY A 181 0.14 -12.86 -0.01
N GLY A 182 -0.75 -12.25 -0.80
CA GLY A 182 -0.43 -11.70 -2.11
C GLY A 182 0.29 -10.36 -2.05
N PRO A 183 0.32 -9.64 -3.19
CA PRO A 183 0.96 -8.33 -3.31
C PRO A 183 0.55 -7.35 -2.19
N LEU A 184 1.52 -6.59 -1.69
CA LEU A 184 1.32 -5.47 -0.78
C LEU A 184 1.44 -4.16 -1.55
N LEU A 185 0.43 -3.31 -1.48
CA LEU A 185 0.39 -1.98 -2.05
C LEU A 185 0.49 -0.97 -0.91
N LEU A 186 1.53 -0.15 -0.90
CA LEU A 186 1.82 0.84 0.13
C LEU A 186 1.67 2.24 -0.49
N GLU A 187 0.72 3.01 0.03
CA GLU A 187 0.56 4.40 -0.38
C GLU A 187 1.39 5.31 0.52
N GLU A 188 2.37 5.99 -0.07
CA GLU A 188 3.26 6.95 0.60
C GLU A 188 3.66 6.52 2.04
N PRO A 189 4.24 5.32 2.20
CA PRO A 189 4.56 4.75 3.52
C PRO A 189 5.57 5.61 4.30
N GLU A 190 6.26 6.54 3.64
CA GLU A 190 7.20 7.49 4.20
C GLU A 190 6.57 8.65 4.98
N LEU A 191 5.28 8.92 4.81
CA LEU A 191 4.65 10.10 5.38
C LEU A 191 4.82 10.13 6.90
N SER A 192 5.16 11.32 7.42
CA SER A 192 5.42 11.55 8.85
C SER A 192 6.63 10.79 9.43
N LEU A 193 7.43 10.11 8.60
CA LEU A 193 8.68 9.46 9.02
C LEU A 193 9.88 10.39 8.86
N HIS A 194 10.92 10.12 9.66
CA HIS A 194 12.19 10.83 9.54
C HIS A 194 12.92 10.39 8.25
N PRO A 195 13.57 11.30 7.48
CA PRO A 195 14.31 10.97 6.26
C PRO A 195 15.27 9.78 6.37
N GLU A 196 16.03 9.70 7.45
CA GLU A 196 16.94 8.57 7.68
C GLU A 196 16.21 7.22 7.84
N ILE A 197 14.97 7.20 8.35
CA ILE A 197 14.15 5.98 8.40
C ILE A 197 13.68 5.65 6.98
N ILE A 198 13.23 6.65 6.22
CA ILE A 198 12.72 6.51 4.85
C ILE A 198 13.77 5.84 3.96
N ARG A 199 15.04 6.28 4.06
CA ARG A 199 16.17 5.70 3.30
C ARG A 199 16.42 4.22 3.59
N MET A 200 16.00 3.71 4.75
CA MET A 200 16.16 2.30 5.10
C MET A 200 15.02 1.41 4.59
N LEU A 201 13.90 2.00 4.17
CA LEU A 201 12.72 1.26 3.73
C LEU A 201 12.97 0.37 2.50
N PRO A 202 13.66 0.82 1.43
CA PRO A 202 13.94 -0.02 0.27
C PRO A 202 14.65 -1.32 0.64
N GLN A 203 15.74 -1.23 1.42
CA GLN A 203 16.48 -2.41 1.88
C GLN A 203 15.65 -3.31 2.79
N MET A 204 14.81 -2.73 3.65
CA MET A 204 13.89 -3.48 4.49
C MET A 204 12.92 -4.30 3.63
N PHE A 205 12.31 -3.69 2.61
CA PHE A 205 11.38 -4.38 1.70
C PHE A 205 12.06 -5.45 0.85
N ALA A 206 13.26 -5.17 0.32
CA ALA A 206 14.05 -6.16 -0.41
C ALA A 206 14.35 -7.40 0.46
N ARG A 207 14.64 -7.22 1.75
CA ARG A 207 14.84 -8.35 2.69
C ARG A 207 13.55 -9.13 2.95
N ILE A 208 12.40 -8.46 3.01
CA ILE A 208 11.09 -9.11 3.19
C ILE A 208 10.74 -9.92 1.94
N GLN A 209 10.84 -9.30 0.76
CA GLN A 209 10.60 -9.94 -0.54
C GLN A 209 11.45 -11.22 -0.69
N ARG A 210 12.75 -11.18 -0.36
CA ARG A 210 13.63 -12.37 -0.42
C ARG A 210 13.20 -13.51 0.51
N ARG A 211 12.54 -13.20 1.64
CA ARG A 211 12.11 -14.20 2.63
C ARG A 211 10.73 -14.76 2.36
N THR A 212 9.83 -13.98 1.78
CA THR A 212 8.40 -14.33 1.63
C THR A 212 7.96 -14.49 0.18
N ALA A 213 8.80 -14.11 -0.78
CA ALA A 213 8.44 -13.94 -2.19
C ALA A 213 7.26 -12.98 -2.43
N ARG A 214 6.93 -12.15 -1.43
CA ARG A 214 5.82 -11.18 -1.52
C ARG A 214 6.24 -10.01 -2.39
N GLN A 215 5.40 -9.68 -3.37
CA GLN A 215 5.57 -8.47 -4.18
C GLN A 215 5.12 -7.24 -3.37
N ILE A 216 5.89 -6.16 -3.43
CA ILE A 216 5.59 -4.91 -2.73
C ILE A 216 5.61 -3.79 -3.76
N PHE A 217 4.53 -3.04 -3.85
CA PHE A 217 4.42 -1.82 -4.66
C PHE A 217 4.34 -0.63 -3.71
N ILE A 218 5.05 0.43 -4.05
CA ILE A 218 5.13 1.65 -3.25
C ILE A 218 4.85 2.82 -4.16
N SER A 219 3.88 3.65 -3.80
CA SER A 219 3.81 5.01 -4.34
C SER A 219 4.60 5.95 -3.43
N THR A 220 5.32 6.90 -4.02
CA THR A 220 6.16 7.82 -3.27
C THR A 220 6.34 9.14 -4.02
N HIS A 221 6.38 10.22 -3.27
CA HIS A 221 6.89 11.52 -3.72
C HIS A 221 8.21 11.89 -3.04
N SER A 222 8.74 11.01 -2.20
CA SER A 222 9.92 11.27 -1.40
C SER A 222 11.21 10.95 -2.16
N PRO A 223 12.09 11.94 -2.39
CA PRO A 223 13.42 11.65 -2.92
C PRO A 223 14.22 10.77 -1.98
N ASP A 224 13.97 10.80 -0.66
CA ASP A 224 14.72 9.99 0.31
C ASP A 224 14.48 8.49 0.12
N LEU A 225 13.33 8.07 -0.39
CA LEU A 225 13.06 6.66 -0.68
C LEU A 225 13.85 6.18 -1.91
N LEU A 226 14.03 7.06 -2.90
CA LEU A 226 14.74 6.78 -4.16
C LEU A 226 16.26 6.96 -4.09
N ARG A 227 16.82 7.22 -2.91
CA ARG A 227 18.27 7.40 -2.70
C ARG A 227 19.04 6.10 -2.48
N ASP A 228 18.36 4.96 -2.38
CA ASP A 228 19.04 3.68 -2.23
C ASP A 228 19.52 3.16 -3.60
N ASP A 229 20.83 2.95 -3.74
CA ASP A 229 21.46 2.45 -4.98
C ASP A 229 21.07 1.00 -5.32
N GLY A 230 20.35 0.30 -4.42
CA GLY A 230 19.85 -1.04 -4.65
C GLY A 230 18.53 -1.10 -5.43
N ILE A 231 17.93 0.05 -5.79
CA ILE A 231 16.71 0.13 -6.60
C ILE A 231 17.10 0.13 -8.09
N ASP A 232 16.65 -0.88 -8.83
CA ASP A 232 16.87 -0.97 -10.27
C ASP A 232 15.88 -0.09 -11.06
N LEU A 233 16.24 0.30 -12.27
CA LEU A 233 15.46 1.22 -13.10
C LEU A 233 14.17 0.58 -13.63
N ASP A 234 14.11 -0.74 -13.73
CA ASP A 234 12.89 -1.46 -14.10
C ASP A 234 11.93 -1.62 -12.92
N GLU A 235 12.39 -1.39 -11.69
CA GLU A 235 11.58 -1.32 -10.47
C GLU A 235 10.91 0.05 -10.28
N VAL A 236 11.33 1.08 -11.04
CA VAL A 236 10.81 2.44 -10.93
C VAL A 236 9.85 2.75 -12.07
N LEU A 237 8.58 3.00 -11.71
CA LEU A 237 7.55 3.42 -12.66
C LEU A 237 7.22 4.90 -12.49
N LEU A 238 7.44 5.68 -13.55
CA LEU A 238 7.07 7.09 -13.59
C LEU A 238 5.60 7.22 -13.96
N LEU A 239 4.83 7.85 -13.09
CA LEU A 239 3.45 8.28 -13.34
C LEU A 239 3.48 9.75 -13.76
N ILE A 240 3.27 10.01 -15.05
CA ILE A 240 3.34 11.34 -15.65
C ILE A 240 1.91 11.80 -15.98
N PRO A 241 1.39 12.85 -15.32
CA PRO A 241 0.09 13.42 -15.64
C PRO A 241 0.06 13.98 -17.06
N GLU A 242 -0.96 13.62 -17.83
CA GLU A 242 -1.23 14.15 -19.16
C GLU A 242 -2.59 14.87 -19.17
N LYS A 243 -2.98 15.46 -20.31
CA LYS A 243 -4.28 16.15 -20.42
C LYS A 243 -5.46 15.22 -20.13
N GLU A 244 -5.35 13.97 -20.57
CA GLU A 244 -6.39 12.94 -20.46
C GLU A 244 -5.83 11.72 -19.72
N GLY A 245 -5.64 11.85 -18.41
CA GLY A 245 -5.19 10.77 -17.53
C GLY A 245 -3.70 10.80 -17.20
N THR A 246 -3.13 9.63 -16.92
CA THR A 246 -1.74 9.48 -16.46
C THR A 246 -1.06 8.42 -17.32
N ARG A 247 0.09 8.77 -17.90
CA ARG A 247 0.95 7.82 -18.59
C ARG A 247 1.91 7.17 -17.59
N VAL A 248 2.01 5.85 -17.63
CA VAL A 248 2.94 5.08 -16.81
C VAL A 248 4.06 4.52 -17.69
N SER A 249 5.32 4.68 -17.28
CA SER A 249 6.47 4.13 -17.99
C SER A 249 7.59 3.78 -17.01
N ALA A 250 8.29 2.67 -17.23
CA ALA A 250 9.47 2.34 -16.44
C ALA A 250 10.59 3.36 -16.67
N ALA A 251 11.44 3.60 -15.67
CA ALA A 251 12.57 4.51 -15.80
C ALA A 251 13.56 4.05 -16.87
N THR A 252 13.68 2.74 -17.10
CA THR A 252 14.46 2.15 -18.20
C THR A 252 14.02 2.58 -19.60
N ALA A 253 12.76 3.03 -19.78
CA ALA A 253 12.26 3.47 -21.08
C ALA A 253 12.71 4.90 -21.46
N HIS A 254 13.44 5.59 -20.58
CA HIS A 254 13.87 6.97 -20.77
C HIS A 254 15.40 7.03 -20.92
N GLU A 255 15.89 7.24 -22.15
CA GLU A 255 17.33 7.31 -22.43
C GLU A 255 18.06 8.41 -21.64
N ASP A 256 17.40 9.55 -21.42
CA ASP A 256 17.97 10.67 -20.68
C ASP A 256 18.15 10.34 -19.19
N ILE A 257 17.25 9.53 -18.59
CA ILE A 257 17.44 9.03 -17.22
C ILE A 257 18.74 8.22 -17.13
N GLN A 258 18.95 7.30 -18.07
CA GLN A 258 20.13 6.44 -18.09
C GLN A 258 21.43 7.25 -18.25
N GLN A 259 21.43 8.24 -19.16
CA GLN A 259 22.58 9.12 -19.38
C GLN A 259 22.92 9.96 -18.15
N LEU A 260 21.91 10.51 -17.46
CA LEU A 260 22.12 11.33 -16.26
C LEU A 260 22.66 10.50 -15.09
N LEU A 261 22.18 9.27 -14.92
CA LEU A 261 22.71 8.33 -13.93
C LEU A 261 24.17 7.94 -14.22
N GLN A 262 24.51 7.67 -15.49
CA GLN A 262 25.90 7.45 -15.91
C GLN A 262 26.80 8.67 -15.66
N GLY A 263 26.22 9.87 -15.68
CA GLY A 263 26.87 11.13 -15.31
C GLY A 263 27.07 11.32 -13.80
N GLY A 264 26.64 10.38 -12.95
CA GLY A 264 26.83 10.40 -11.51
C GLY A 264 25.73 11.08 -10.70
N LEU A 265 24.58 11.40 -11.31
CA LEU A 265 23.41 11.86 -10.57
C LEU A 265 22.70 10.68 -9.89
N SER A 266 22.02 10.96 -8.78
CA SER A 266 21.22 9.94 -8.10
C SER A 266 19.89 9.69 -8.82
N LEU A 267 19.31 8.51 -8.63
CA LEU A 267 17.99 8.16 -9.15
C LEU A 267 16.92 9.19 -8.72
N ALA A 268 16.95 9.61 -7.46
CA ALA A 268 16.05 10.62 -6.92
C ALA A 268 16.16 11.96 -7.68
N ASP A 269 17.38 12.44 -7.94
CA ASP A 269 17.62 13.72 -8.62
C ASP A 269 17.15 13.71 -10.08
N VAL A 270 17.12 12.53 -10.69
CA VAL A 270 16.75 12.35 -12.10
C VAL A 270 15.24 12.11 -12.27
N VAL A 271 14.62 11.33 -11.39
CA VAL A 271 13.21 10.91 -11.53
C VAL A 271 12.24 11.96 -10.97
N ILE A 272 12.52 12.54 -9.80
CA ILE A 272 11.58 13.49 -9.15
C ILE A 272 11.27 14.71 -10.03
N PRO A 273 12.23 15.33 -10.75
CA PRO A 273 11.92 16.46 -11.62
C PRO A 273 11.01 16.11 -12.81
N LYS A 274 10.89 14.84 -13.19
CA LYS A 274 10.07 14.39 -14.33
C LYS A 274 8.59 14.26 -14.00
N THR A 275 8.23 14.15 -12.72
CA THR A 275 6.83 13.99 -12.28
C THR A 275 6.26 15.27 -11.67
N ARG A 276 7.07 16.32 -11.50
CA ARG A 276 6.62 17.60 -10.94
C ARG A 276 5.67 18.35 -11.89
N PRO A 277 4.73 19.15 -11.37
CA PRO A 277 3.93 20.06 -12.20
C PRO A 277 4.82 21.06 -12.96
N GLU A 278 4.59 21.21 -14.28
CA GLU A 278 5.43 22.05 -15.16
C GLU A 278 5.58 23.49 -14.68
N LYS A 279 4.53 24.03 -14.04
CA LYS A 279 4.42 25.43 -13.63
C LYS A 279 4.25 25.58 -12.11
N ALA A 280 4.77 24.63 -11.32
CA ALA A 280 4.66 24.67 -9.85
C ALA A 280 5.13 26.00 -9.24
N GLN A 281 6.11 26.67 -9.88
CA GLN A 281 6.62 27.99 -9.45
C GLN A 281 5.55 29.08 -9.46
N GLN A 282 4.49 28.96 -10.27
CA GLN A 282 3.39 29.93 -10.30
C GLN A 282 2.60 29.99 -9.00
N LEU A 283 2.69 28.96 -8.14
CA LEU A 283 2.10 28.99 -6.80
C LEU A 283 2.69 30.11 -5.93
N MET A 284 3.90 30.60 -6.22
CA MET A 284 4.48 31.75 -5.51
C MET A 284 3.69 33.04 -5.73
N LEU A 285 2.88 33.13 -6.78
CA LEU A 285 2.02 34.28 -7.08
C LEU A 285 0.67 34.22 -6.33
N PHE A 286 0.43 33.17 -5.52
CA PHE A 286 -0.80 33.03 -4.77
C PHE A 286 -0.85 34.06 -3.62
N GLY A 287 -1.79 34.99 -3.70
CA GLY A 287 -1.94 36.08 -2.73
C GLY A 287 -1.47 37.45 -3.24
N ASP A 288 -0.86 37.52 -4.43
CA ASP A 288 -0.49 38.79 -5.09
C ASP A 288 -1.70 39.49 -5.77
N ILE A 289 -2.90 39.37 -5.19
CA ILE A 289 -4.14 40.02 -5.64
C ILE A 289 -4.55 41.08 -4.61
#